data_AF-A0A085JGR4-F1
#
_entry.id   AF-A0A085JGR4-F1
#
_cell.length_a   1.000
_cell.length_b   1.000
_cell.length_c   1.000
_cell.angle_alpha   90.00
_cell.angle_beta   90.00
_cell.angle_gamma   90.00
#
_symmetry.space_group_name_H-M   'P 1'
#
loop_
_entity.id
_entity.type
_entity.pdbx_description
1 polymer ?
#
loop_
_entity_poly.entity_id
_entity_poly.type
_entity_poly.pdbx_seq_one_letter_code
_entity_poly.pdbx_strand_id
1 'polypeptide(L)'
;MGKIRAIALTRPCSNCPFLDSPESISHTLKSGRLAGIKSGLLADDITPFLCHKTLSGHEDVNGKYQHSGKEAHCMGSMAWLYNQGRFNISMRLAAMDKTWLENLKQSALLVVR
;
A
#
# COMPACT_ATOMS: atom_id res chain seq x y z
N MET A 1 -7.23 -2.16 -22.10
CA MET A 1 -7.71 -1.75 -20.77
C MET A 1 -6.92 -0.53 -20.30
N GLY A 2 -7.55 0.60 -20.00
CA GLY A 2 -6.87 1.75 -19.41
C GLY A 2 -6.42 1.44 -17.98
N LYS A 3 -5.24 1.91 -17.56
CA LYS A 3 -4.72 1.69 -16.20
C LYS A 3 -5.62 2.40 -15.17
N ILE A 4 -6.27 1.64 -14.29
CA ILE A 4 -7.01 2.19 -13.16
C ILE A 4 -6.00 2.83 -12.20
N ARG A 5 -6.06 4.15 -12.03
CA ARG A 5 -5.09 4.93 -11.23
C ARG A 5 -4.93 4.42 -9.80
N ALA A 6 -6.03 3.93 -9.20
CA ALA A 6 -6.04 3.42 -7.82
C ALA A 6 -5.06 2.25 -7.59
N ILE A 7 -4.67 1.48 -8.62
CA ILE A 7 -3.75 0.33 -8.52
C ILE A 7 -2.53 0.48 -9.44
N ALA A 8 -2.21 1.69 -9.87
CA ALA A 8 -1.22 1.95 -10.91
C ALA A 8 0.25 1.87 -10.45
N LEU A 9 0.52 1.86 -9.14
CA LEU A 9 1.89 1.75 -8.62
C LEU A 9 2.44 0.36 -8.92
N THR A 10 3.65 0.28 -9.48
CA THR A 10 4.27 -0.99 -9.87
C THR A 10 5.35 -1.45 -8.90
N ARG A 11 5.80 -0.58 -7.98
CA ARG A 11 6.82 -0.88 -6.96
C ARG A 11 6.60 -0.04 -5.69
N PRO A 12 7.10 -0.48 -4.53
CA PRO A 12 7.13 0.35 -3.33
C PRO A 12 7.93 1.63 -3.59
N CYS A 13 7.55 2.72 -2.91
CA CYS A 13 8.33 3.95 -2.94
C CYS A 13 9.71 3.74 -2.30
N SER A 14 10.72 4.50 -2.71
CA SER A 14 12.10 4.42 -2.18
C SER A 14 12.21 4.47 -0.65
N ASN A 15 11.27 5.12 0.02
CA ASN A 15 11.23 5.26 1.48
C ASN A 15 9.92 4.68 2.07
N CYS A 16 9.36 3.65 1.42
CA CYS A 16 8.11 3.03 1.87
C CYS A 16 8.29 2.36 3.23
N PRO A 17 7.34 2.51 4.18
CA PRO A 17 7.45 1.92 5.51
C PRO A 17 7.39 0.38 5.52
N PHE A 18 7.00 -0.25 4.41
CA PHE A 18 7.00 -1.69 4.25
C PHE A 18 8.31 -2.24 3.66
N LEU A 19 9.22 -1.38 3.17
CA LEU A 19 10.49 -1.85 2.63
C LEU A 19 11.35 -2.50 3.70
N ASP A 20 12.00 -3.60 3.33
CA ASP A 20 13.08 -4.22 4.08
C ASP A 20 14.42 -3.62 3.63
N SER A 21 14.63 -2.35 3.99
CA SER A 21 15.80 -1.57 3.55
C SER A 21 16.10 -0.44 4.53
N PRO A 22 17.36 0.01 4.68
CA PRO A 22 17.72 1.15 5.52
C PRO A 22 16.96 2.45 5.20
N GLU A 23 16.55 2.64 3.94
CA GLU A 23 15.80 3.82 3.46
C GLU A 23 14.32 3.81 3.86
N SER A 24 13.82 2.69 4.38
CA SER A 24 12.45 2.54 4.87
C SER A 24 12.18 3.51 6.00
N ILE A 25 11.16 4.38 5.91
CA ILE A 25 10.81 5.30 7.02
C ILE A 25 10.28 4.59 8.26
N SER A 26 10.16 3.26 8.27
CA SER A 26 9.68 2.50 9.42
C SER A 26 10.44 2.80 10.71
N HIS A 27 11.74 3.10 10.63
CA HIS A 27 12.59 3.44 11.77
C HIS A 27 12.29 4.82 12.39
N THR A 28 11.60 5.71 11.67
CA THR A 28 11.20 7.04 12.18
C THR A 28 9.77 7.06 12.72
N LEU A 29 9.01 5.98 12.52
CA LEU A 29 7.64 5.89 13.01
C LEU A 29 7.61 5.72 14.53
N LYS A 30 6.57 6.26 15.16
CA LYS A 30 6.27 5.97 16.58
C LYS A 30 6.21 4.46 16.79
N SER A 31 6.71 3.99 17.93
CA SER A 31 6.68 2.57 18.30
C SER A 31 5.28 1.98 18.13
N GLY A 32 5.19 0.79 17.54
CA GLY A 32 3.93 0.10 17.25
C GLY A 32 3.13 0.65 16.05
N ARG A 33 3.51 1.78 15.44
CA ARG A 33 2.72 2.37 14.33
C ARG A 33 2.64 1.44 13.12
N LEU A 34 3.77 0.90 12.66
CA LEU A 34 3.78 -0.03 11.52
C LEU A 34 3.01 -1.32 11.85
N ALA A 35 3.16 -1.84 13.07
CA ALA A 35 2.42 -3.01 13.53
C ALA A 35 0.90 -2.75 13.51
N GLY A 36 0.45 -1.59 14.01
CA GLY A 36 -0.96 -1.20 13.95
C GLY A 36 -1.49 -1.05 12.53
N ILE A 37 -0.69 -0.54 11.59
CA ILE A 37 -1.06 -0.51 10.16
C ILE A 37 -1.21 -1.93 9.63
N LYS A 38 -0.25 -2.83 9.89
CA LYS A 38 -0.31 -4.24 9.49
C LYS A 38 -1.56 -4.94 10.07
N SER A 39 -1.88 -4.72 11.34
CA SER A 39 -3.09 -5.26 11.96
C SER A 39 -4.37 -4.74 11.28
N GLY A 40 -4.43 -3.45 10.96
CA GLY A 40 -5.56 -2.87 10.22
C GLY A 40 -5.73 -3.48 8.83
N LEU A 41 -4.64 -3.67 8.09
CA LEU A 41 -4.65 -4.30 6.78
C LEU A 41 -5.19 -5.75 6.81
N LEU A 42 -4.94 -6.49 7.89
CA LEU A 42 -5.45 -7.85 8.06
C LEU A 42 -6.93 -7.89 8.48
N ALA A 43 -7.42 -6.85 9.14
CA ALA A 43 -8.79 -6.75 9.65
C ALA A 43 -9.77 -6.15 8.62
N ASP A 44 -9.27 -5.33 7.68
CA ASP A 44 -10.09 -4.65 6.68
C ASP A 44 -9.72 -5.09 5.26
N ASP A 45 -10.62 -5.85 4.64
CA ASP A 45 -10.47 -6.41 3.29
C ASP A 45 -10.91 -5.44 2.18
N ILE A 46 -11.51 -4.30 2.54
CA ILE A 46 -12.19 -3.38 1.62
C ILE A 46 -11.34 -2.14 1.40
N THR A 47 -10.85 -1.53 2.48
CA THR A 47 -10.23 -0.21 2.42
C THR A 47 -8.76 -0.30 1.95
N PRO A 48 -8.38 0.33 0.84
CA PRO A 48 -7.00 0.34 0.40
C PRO A 48 -6.14 1.23 1.31
N PHE A 49 -4.94 0.75 1.67
CA PHE A 49 -3.97 1.62 2.33
C PHE A 49 -3.30 2.52 1.30
N LEU A 50 -3.51 3.83 1.44
CA LEU A 50 -3.05 4.79 0.44
C LEU A 50 -1.54 5.02 0.54
N CYS A 51 -0.93 5.20 -0.62
CA CYS A 51 0.47 5.56 -0.69
C CYS A 51 0.70 6.97 -0.16
N HIS A 52 1.62 7.13 0.80
CA HIS A 52 1.94 8.43 1.38
C HIS A 52 2.52 9.44 0.38
N LYS A 53 3.04 8.97 -0.77
CA LYS A 53 3.52 9.85 -1.86
C LYS A 53 2.44 10.28 -2.85
N THR A 54 1.25 9.70 -2.80
CA THR A 54 0.15 10.03 -3.73
C THR A 54 -1.03 10.70 -3.05
N LEU A 55 -0.92 10.94 -1.73
CA LEU A 55 -1.87 11.78 -0.99
C LEU A 55 -1.92 13.17 -1.66
N SER A 56 -3.13 13.58 -2.03
CA SER A 56 -3.40 14.82 -2.77
C SER A 56 -4.72 15.47 -2.36
N GLY A 57 -5.31 14.96 -1.28
CA GLY A 57 -6.47 15.51 -0.60
C GLY A 57 -6.07 16.58 0.41
N HIS A 58 -6.98 16.84 1.35
CA HIS A 58 -6.77 17.84 2.39
C HIS A 58 -7.18 17.29 3.75
N GLU A 59 -6.64 17.88 4.80
CA GLU A 59 -7.08 17.62 6.17
C GLU A 59 -8.19 18.61 6.52
N ASP A 60 -9.30 18.11 7.07
CA ASP A 60 -10.37 18.97 7.55
C ASP A 60 -10.04 19.58 8.93
N VAL A 61 -10.92 20.45 9.42
CA VAL A 61 -10.75 21.15 10.70
C VAL A 61 -10.63 20.22 11.91
N ASN A 62 -11.03 18.94 11.77
CA ASN A 62 -10.97 17.94 12.84
C ASN A 62 -9.77 17.01 12.68
N GLY A 63 -8.86 17.28 11.74
CA GLY A 63 -7.69 16.45 11.51
C GLY A 63 -7.97 15.19 10.67
N LYS A 64 -9.14 15.09 10.02
CA LYS A 64 -9.48 13.93 9.20
C LYS A 64 -9.10 14.19 7.75
N TYR A 65 -8.37 13.24 7.15
CA TYR A 65 -8.00 13.30 5.75
C TYR A 65 -9.20 13.05 4.84
N GLN A 66 -9.40 13.95 3.88
CA GLN A 66 -10.45 13.91 2.86
C GLN A 66 -9.82 13.54 1.51
N HIS A 67 -10.24 12.41 0.95
CA HIS A 67 -9.67 11.86 -0.29
C HIS A 67 -9.97 12.72 -1.51
N SER A 68 -8.97 12.93 -2.37
CA SER A 68 -9.15 13.61 -3.66
C SER A 68 -9.63 12.68 -4.78
N GLY A 69 -9.51 11.36 -4.57
CA GLY A 69 -9.78 10.32 -5.57
C GLY A 69 -8.61 10.06 -6.53
N LYS A 70 -7.48 10.77 -6.35
CA LYS A 70 -6.26 10.58 -7.16
C LYS A 70 -5.21 9.74 -6.45
N GLU A 71 -5.45 9.38 -5.20
CA GLU A 71 -4.56 8.53 -4.42
C GLU A 71 -4.49 7.12 -5.01
N ALA A 72 -3.31 6.53 -4.90
CA ALA A 72 -3.06 5.16 -5.31
C ALA A 72 -2.86 4.26 -4.09
N HIS A 73 -3.31 3.01 -4.20
CA HIS A 73 -3.03 1.96 -3.24
C HIS A 73 -1.52 1.73 -3.16
N CYS A 74 -0.97 1.75 -1.95
CA CYS A 74 0.43 1.53 -1.70
C CYS A 74 0.87 0.13 -2.16
N MET A 75 1.80 0.06 -3.11
CA MET A 75 2.36 -1.22 -3.55
C MET A 75 3.10 -1.96 -2.42
N GLY A 76 3.72 -1.23 -1.48
CA GLY A 76 4.36 -1.86 -0.32
C GLY A 76 3.38 -2.58 0.61
N SER A 77 2.20 -2.01 0.87
CA SER A 77 1.17 -2.67 1.68
C SER A 77 0.55 -3.86 0.95
N MET A 78 0.31 -3.74 -0.36
CA MET A 78 -0.19 -4.85 -1.18
C MET A 78 0.81 -6.01 -1.22
N ALA A 79 2.10 -5.72 -1.43
CA ALA A 79 3.17 -6.69 -1.41
C ALA A 79 3.30 -7.38 -0.04
N TRP A 80 3.14 -6.64 1.05
CA TRP A 80 3.13 -7.23 2.39
C TRP A 80 1.94 -8.16 2.61
N LEU A 81 0.72 -7.73 2.23
CA LEU A 81 -0.49 -8.56 2.28
C LEU A 81 -0.33 -9.84 1.46
N TYR A 82 0.27 -9.74 0.28
CA TYR A 82 0.60 -10.88 -0.58
C TYR A 82 1.48 -11.90 0.15
N ASN A 83 2.52 -11.44 0.85
CA ASN A 83 3.38 -12.32 1.66
C ASN A 83 2.64 -13.00 2.83
N GLN A 84 1.53 -12.42 3.31
CA GLN A 84 0.65 -13.04 4.31
C GLN A 84 -0.37 -14.01 3.69
N GLY A 85 -0.28 -14.31 2.39
CA GLY A 85 -1.25 -15.12 1.65
C GLY A 85 -2.62 -14.44 1.52
N ARG A 86 -2.67 -13.11 1.60
CA ARG A 86 -3.90 -12.32 1.56
C ARG A 86 -3.96 -11.39 0.35
N PHE A 87 -5.16 -11.27 -0.22
CA PHE A 87 -5.50 -10.26 -1.21
C PHE A 87 -6.72 -9.52 -0.70
N ASN A 88 -6.62 -8.20 -0.58
CA ASN A 88 -7.81 -7.39 -0.36
C ASN A 88 -8.63 -7.25 -1.65
N ILE A 89 -9.86 -6.76 -1.58
CA ILE A 89 -10.79 -6.73 -2.73
C ILE A 89 -10.16 -6.05 -3.94
N SER A 90 -9.49 -4.91 -3.73
CA SER A 90 -8.82 -4.19 -4.83
C SER A 90 -7.73 -5.03 -5.51
N MET A 91 -6.97 -5.81 -4.74
CA MET A 91 -5.94 -6.71 -5.27
C MET A 91 -6.56 -7.89 -6.03
N ARG A 92 -7.70 -8.45 -5.58
CA ARG A 92 -8.39 -9.55 -6.29
C ARG A 92 -8.84 -9.11 -7.68
N LEU A 93 -9.39 -7.89 -7.78
CA LEU A 93 -9.78 -7.30 -9.06
C LEU A 93 -8.56 -7.03 -9.94
N ALA A 94 -7.47 -6.51 -9.35
CA ALA A 94 -6.23 -6.21 -10.05
C ALA A 94 -5.49 -7.45 -10.57
N ALA A 95 -5.60 -8.58 -9.85
CA ALA A 95 -4.89 -9.83 -10.18
C ALA A 95 -5.28 -10.44 -11.54
N MET A 96 -6.40 -10.01 -12.13
CA MET A 96 -6.78 -10.36 -13.49
C MET A 96 -5.80 -9.80 -14.54
N ASP A 97 -5.08 -8.72 -14.22
CA ASP A 97 -3.98 -8.18 -15.02
C ASP A 97 -2.67 -8.90 -14.66
N LYS A 98 -2.15 -9.70 -15.60
CA LYS A 98 -0.91 -10.47 -15.43
C LYS A 98 0.31 -9.58 -15.18
N THR A 99 0.38 -8.41 -15.82
CA THR A 99 1.48 -7.47 -15.64
C THR A 99 1.42 -6.85 -14.25
N TRP A 100 0.23 -6.52 -13.76
CA TRP A 100 0.05 -6.06 -12.38
C TRP A 100 0.47 -7.14 -11.37
N LEU A 101 0.05 -8.39 -11.58
CA LEU A 101 0.39 -9.50 -10.70
C LEU A 101 1.91 -9.76 -10.65
N GLU A 102 2.62 -9.63 -11.77
CA GLU A 102 4.07 -9.76 -11.79
C GLU A 102 4.76 -8.64 -11.00
N ASN A 103 4.30 -7.39 -11.18
CA ASN A 103 4.81 -6.26 -10.39
C ASN A 103 4.60 -6.47 -8.87
N LEU A 104 3.46 -7.04 -8.47
CA LEU A 104 3.19 -7.40 -7.09
C LEU A 104 4.18 -8.44 -6.57
N LYS A 105 4.41 -9.53 -7.32
CA LYS A 105 5.35 -10.60 -6.93
C LYS A 105 6.78 -10.08 -6.79
N GLN A 106 7.24 -9.24 -7.71
CA GLN A 106 8.56 -8.62 -7.61
C GLN A 106 8.64 -7.68 -6.39
N SER A 107 7.59 -6.91 -6.14
CA SER A 107 7.51 -6.03 -4.96
C SER A 107 7.51 -6.79 -3.64
N ALA A 108 6.94 -7.99 -3.61
CA ALA A 108 6.89 -8.87 -2.43
C ALA A 108 8.27 -9.33 -1.96
N LEU A 109 9.26 -9.35 -2.85
CA LEU A 109 10.65 -9.67 -2.53
C LEU A 109 11.37 -8.52 -1.80
N LEU A 110 10.82 -7.30 -1.83
CA LEU A 110 11.45 -6.07 -1.31
C LEU A 110 10.91 -5.63 0.05
N VAL A 111 9.83 -6.26 0.52
CA VAL A 111 9.12 -5.84 1.73
C VAL A 111 9.43 -6.75 2.90
N VAL A 112 9.35 -6.18 4.10
CA VAL A 112 9.47 -6.92 5.35
C VAL A 112 8.49 -8.09 5.35
N ARG A 113 8.89 -9.24 5.91
CA ARG A 113 7.97 -10.38 6.05
C ARG A 113 6.97 -10.15 7.19
#